data_AF-A0A1S1VAC3-F1
#
_entry.id   AF-A0A1S1VAC3-F1
#
_cell.length_a   1.000
_cell.length_b   1.000
_cell.length_c   1.000
_cell.angle_alpha   90.00
_cell.angle_beta   90.00
_cell.angle_gamma   90.00
#
_symmetry.space_group_name_H-M   'P 1'
#
loop_
_entity.id
_entity.type
_entity.pdbx_description
1 polymer ?
#
loop_
_entity_poly.entity_id
_entity_poly.type
_entity_poly.pdbx_seq_one_letter_code
_entity_poly.pdbx_strand_id
1 'polypeptide(L)'
;MILKVLLFSIAAFMLMSFILKRILEDEEQVKKTEEAVKDKKPVETRTRPLNTGYKEDIYYDTELPYRNVSEADIKGAKGECDIFRLLKNEGESRILMNTYIKADGKPSEIDLIAINRSGIHVFESKNYSGWIFGNEKDKMWTQLLRKDKKYRFYNPIRQNRGHIGAIDSLFKGRYRDRTFSYIVFGKSCELKSVSYNPEKSVVGTLKEFNTIYRKIAQLPKLLSEGEVDYIYSTLEKLSGHNVPKSVKEEHLDYVEGLKENECQMRQ
;
A
#
# COMPACT_ATOMS: atom_id res chain seq x y z
N MET A 1 -61.02 1.84 -39.70
CA MET A 1 -60.00 2.86 -39.37
C MET A 1 -60.13 3.38 -37.94
N ILE A 2 -61.35 3.72 -37.49
CA ILE A 2 -61.66 4.29 -36.16
C ILE A 2 -61.23 3.38 -34.98
N LEU A 3 -61.42 2.06 -35.06
CA LEU A 3 -61.09 1.12 -33.98
C LEU A 3 -59.58 1.02 -33.68
N LYS A 4 -58.73 1.14 -34.70
CA LYS A 4 -57.26 1.11 -34.55
C LYS A 4 -56.72 2.39 -33.90
N VAL A 5 -57.34 3.54 -34.21
CA VAL A 5 -57.00 4.83 -33.58
C VAL A 5 -57.43 4.83 -32.10
N LEU A 6 -58.58 4.24 -31.79
CA LEU A 6 -59.08 4.11 -30.42
C LEU A 6 -58.18 3.21 -29.55
N LEU A 7 -57.76 2.05 -30.08
CA LEU A 7 -56.85 1.12 -29.38
C LEU A 7 -55.47 1.74 -29.11
N PHE A 8 -54.94 2.52 -30.06
CA PHE A 8 -53.65 3.19 -29.90
C PHE A 8 -53.72 4.30 -28.83
N SER A 9 -54.85 5.01 -28.76
CA SER A 9 -55.11 6.02 -27.73
C SER A 9 -55.19 5.41 -26.32
N ILE A 10 -55.86 4.26 -26.17
CA ILE A 10 -55.95 3.53 -24.89
C ILE A 10 -54.57 3.02 -24.45
N ALA A 11 -53.77 2.49 -25.37
CA ALA A 11 -52.42 2.02 -25.08
C ALA A 11 -51.48 3.16 -24.66
N ALA A 12 -51.56 4.32 -25.33
CA ALA A 12 -50.78 5.50 -24.96
C ALA A 12 -51.17 6.03 -23.57
N PHE A 13 -52.47 6.03 -23.24
CA PHE A 13 -52.95 6.42 -21.91
C PHE A 13 -52.46 5.46 -20.80
N MET A 14 -52.50 4.15 -21.05
CA MET A 14 -51.99 3.14 -20.12
C MET A 14 -50.47 3.29 -19.89
N LEU A 15 -49.70 3.55 -20.95
CA LEU A 15 -48.25 3.76 -20.86
C LEU A 15 -47.91 5.03 -20.07
N MET A 16 -48.63 6.11 -20.33
CA MET A 16 -48.42 7.39 -19.65
C MET A 16 -48.82 7.32 -18.16
N SER A 17 -49.91 6.61 -17.85
CA SER A 17 -50.30 6.28 -16.46
C SER A 17 -49.23 5.46 -15.74
N PHE A 18 -48.65 4.45 -16.41
CA PHE A 18 -47.57 3.65 -15.85
C PHE A 18 -46.30 4.47 -15.57
N ILE A 19 -45.92 5.36 -16.49
CA ILE A 19 -44.77 6.27 -16.32
C ILE A 19 -45.02 7.24 -15.16
N LEU A 20 -46.20 7.86 -15.08
CA LEU A 20 -46.59 8.74 -13.97
C LEU A 20 -46.55 8.01 -12.63
N LYS A 21 -47.04 6.77 -12.56
CA LYS A 21 -46.99 5.96 -11.34
C LYS A 21 -45.54 5.71 -10.89
N ARG A 22 -44.63 5.42 -11.84
CA ARG A 22 -43.21 5.23 -11.56
C ARG A 22 -42.52 6.50 -11.05
N ILE A 23 -42.82 7.65 -11.67
CA ILE A 23 -42.29 8.95 -11.24
C ILE A 23 -42.76 9.29 -9.81
N LEU A 24 -44.03 9.02 -9.50
CA LEU A 24 -44.57 9.24 -8.16
C LEU A 24 -43.93 8.30 -7.13
N GLU A 25 -43.68 7.03 -7.47
CA GLU A 25 -42.98 6.08 -6.61
C GLU A 25 -41.53 6.52 -6.33
N ASP A 26 -40.81 7.01 -7.35
CA ASP A 26 -39.45 7.52 -7.21
C ASP A 26 -39.41 8.81 -6.36
N GLU A 27 -40.37 9.74 -6.53
CA GLU A 27 -40.48 10.93 -5.68
C GLU A 27 -40.77 10.58 -4.21
N GLU A 28 -41.58 9.54 -3.95
CA GLU A 28 -41.87 9.09 -2.60
C GLU A 28 -40.64 8.43 -1.94
N GLN A 29 -39.82 7.71 -2.72
CA GLN A 29 -38.53 7.17 -2.26
C GLN A 29 -37.52 8.27 -1.96
N VAL A 30 -37.43 9.31 -2.83
CA VAL A 30 -36.56 10.45 -2.59
C VAL A 30 -36.98 11.19 -1.31
N LYS A 31 -38.28 11.45 -1.09
CA LYS A 31 -38.78 12.08 0.14
C LYS A 31 -38.49 11.26 1.40
N LYS A 32 -38.67 9.93 1.37
CA LYS A 32 -38.29 9.04 2.48
C LYS A 32 -36.79 9.06 2.76
N THR A 33 -35.97 9.16 1.71
CA THR A 33 -34.51 9.26 1.83
C THR A 33 -34.11 10.62 2.43
N GLU A 34 -34.75 11.70 2.03
CA GLU A 34 -34.53 13.05 2.58
C GLU A 34 -34.96 13.18 4.05
N GLU A 35 -36.10 12.59 4.42
CA GLU A 35 -36.53 12.52 5.83
C GLU A 35 -35.56 11.68 6.69
N ALA A 36 -35.06 10.55 6.17
CA ALA A 36 -34.05 9.73 6.84
C ALA A 36 -32.68 10.43 6.97
N VAL A 37 -32.42 11.49 6.20
CA VAL A 37 -31.21 12.33 6.29
C VAL A 37 -31.41 13.49 7.27
N LYS A 38 -32.63 14.00 7.47
CA LYS A 38 -32.92 15.12 8.40
C LYS A 38 -32.71 14.76 9.89
N ASP A 39 -32.87 13.50 10.28
CA ASP A 39 -32.61 13.03 11.64
C ASP A 39 -31.13 12.68 11.91
N LYS A 40 -30.28 12.70 10.88
CA LYS A 40 -28.83 12.58 11.07
C LYS A 40 -28.29 13.96 11.42
N LYS A 41 -27.87 14.13 12.69
CA LYS A 41 -27.09 15.30 13.11
C LYS A 41 -25.99 15.58 12.07
N PRO A 42 -25.71 16.86 11.75
CA PRO A 42 -24.69 17.20 10.77
C PRO A 42 -23.40 16.47 11.15
N VAL A 43 -22.80 15.77 10.19
CA VAL A 43 -21.42 15.34 10.32
C VAL A 43 -20.61 16.63 10.38
N GLU A 44 -20.34 17.11 11.59
CA GLU A 44 -19.30 18.10 11.81
C GLU A 44 -18.06 17.57 11.10
N THR A 45 -17.63 18.25 10.03
CA THR A 45 -16.25 18.18 9.58
C THR A 45 -15.39 18.71 10.72
N ARG A 46 -15.08 17.84 11.68
CA ARG A 46 -14.06 18.10 12.69
C ARG A 46 -12.74 18.22 11.94
N THR A 47 -12.32 19.45 11.65
CA THR A 47 -10.89 19.76 11.66
C THR A 47 -10.42 19.48 13.07
N ARG A 48 -9.94 18.26 13.34
CA ARG A 48 -9.49 17.87 14.67
C ARG A 48 -8.21 18.66 15.00
N PRO A 49 -8.11 19.21 16.21
CA PRO A 49 -6.86 19.78 16.68
C PRO A 49 -5.79 18.69 16.71
N LEU A 50 -4.59 19.03 16.24
CA LEU A 50 -3.35 18.25 16.26
C LEU A 50 -2.90 17.98 17.71
N ASN A 51 -3.64 17.21 18.51
CA ASN A 51 -3.12 16.64 19.75
C ASN A 51 -4.11 15.65 20.42
N THR A 52 -4.14 14.40 19.98
CA THR A 52 -4.41 13.24 20.85
C THR A 52 -3.93 11.96 20.12
N GLY A 53 -2.80 11.38 20.56
CA GLY A 53 -2.52 9.95 20.44
C GLY A 53 -1.85 9.44 19.15
N TYR A 54 -0.53 9.65 19.02
CA TYR A 54 0.39 9.10 18.00
C TYR A 54 0.23 7.60 17.64
N LYS A 55 -0.49 6.81 18.44
CA LYS A 55 -0.78 5.38 18.23
C LYS A 55 -2.04 5.14 17.39
N GLU A 56 -3.02 6.02 17.45
CA GLU A 56 -4.28 5.89 16.70
C GLU A 56 -4.04 6.17 15.22
N ASP A 57 -3.26 7.21 14.89
CA ASP A 57 -2.91 7.53 13.49
C ASP A 57 -2.08 6.42 12.82
N ILE A 58 -1.16 5.78 13.55
CA ILE A 58 -0.41 4.63 13.05
C ILE A 58 -1.37 3.46 12.78
N TYR A 59 -2.32 3.20 13.68
CA TYR A 59 -3.30 2.12 13.51
C TYR A 59 -4.20 2.32 12.29
N TYR A 60 -4.65 3.56 12.02
CA TYR A 60 -5.45 3.89 10.83
C TYR A 60 -4.62 3.90 9.54
N ASP A 61 -3.35 4.33 9.59
CA ASP A 61 -2.48 4.40 8.40
C ASP A 61 -1.82 3.05 8.05
N THR A 62 -1.66 2.12 9.00
CA THR A 62 -0.83 0.89 8.82
C THR A 62 -1.54 -0.44 9.10
N GLU A 63 -2.81 -0.42 9.53
CA GLU A 63 -3.64 -1.63 9.73
C GLU A 63 -2.95 -2.76 10.54
N LEU A 64 -2.17 -2.41 11.58
CA LEU A 64 -1.45 -3.37 12.43
C LEU A 64 -2.36 -4.52 12.92
N PRO A 65 -1.88 -5.78 12.94
CA PRO A 65 -2.70 -6.95 13.25
C PRO A 65 -3.29 -6.93 14.68
N TYR A 66 -4.48 -7.52 14.81
CA TYR A 66 -5.39 -7.50 15.97
C TYR A 66 -4.87 -8.27 17.22
N ARG A 67 -3.62 -8.73 17.28
CA ARG A 67 -3.08 -9.46 18.45
C ARG A 67 -1.61 -9.13 18.72
N ASN A 68 -1.31 -8.87 19.99
CA ASN A 68 0.04 -8.80 20.58
C ASN A 68 1.09 -8.01 19.77
N VAL A 69 0.72 -6.82 19.30
CA VAL A 69 1.66 -5.92 18.60
C VAL A 69 2.87 -5.62 19.49
N SER A 70 4.04 -6.08 19.09
CA SER A 70 5.28 -5.82 19.82
C SER A 70 5.77 -4.39 19.61
N GLU A 71 6.66 -3.90 20.47
CA GLU A 71 7.32 -2.60 20.26
C GLU A 71 8.10 -2.57 18.93
N ALA A 72 8.62 -3.72 18.48
CA ALA A 72 9.31 -3.84 17.20
C ALA A 72 8.34 -3.64 16.02
N ASP A 73 7.13 -4.17 16.11
CA ASP A 73 6.10 -4.03 15.05
C ASP A 73 5.61 -2.58 14.96
N ILE A 74 5.35 -1.93 16.10
CA ILE A 74 5.02 -0.49 16.16
C ILE A 74 6.12 0.34 15.51
N LYS A 75 7.39 0.00 15.79
CA LYS A 75 8.53 0.69 15.21
C LYS A 75 8.63 0.43 13.70
N GLY A 76 8.38 -0.78 13.23
CA GLY A 76 8.29 -1.11 11.80
C GLY A 76 7.28 -0.22 11.08
N ALA A 77 6.02 -0.30 11.52
CA ALA A 77 4.90 0.48 10.99
C ALA A 77 5.16 2.00 11.00
N LYS A 78 5.84 2.51 12.03
CA LYS A 78 6.24 3.94 12.05
C LYS A 78 7.16 4.30 10.87
N GLY A 79 8.12 3.43 10.54
CA GLY A 79 9.04 3.67 9.43
C GLY A 79 8.30 3.71 8.08
N GLU A 80 7.37 2.79 7.89
CA GLU A 80 6.52 2.71 6.70
C GLU A 80 5.64 3.95 6.57
N CYS A 81 4.97 4.32 7.66
CA CYS A 81 4.11 5.50 7.72
C CYS A 81 4.88 6.82 7.45
N ASP A 82 6.12 6.93 7.93
CA ASP A 82 6.99 8.07 7.62
C ASP A 82 7.27 8.16 6.10
N ILE A 83 7.51 7.04 5.42
CA ILE A 83 7.71 7.00 3.95
C ILE A 83 6.42 7.36 3.22
N PHE A 84 5.29 6.77 3.62
CA PHE A 84 3.97 7.04 3.06
C PHE A 84 3.64 8.53 3.08
N ARG A 85 3.79 9.19 4.24
CA ARG A 85 3.51 10.62 4.39
C ARG A 85 4.38 11.48 3.50
N LEU A 86 5.67 11.14 3.37
CA LEU A 86 6.58 11.87 2.49
C LEU A 86 6.18 11.71 1.03
N LEU A 87 5.88 10.50 0.56
CA LEU A 87 5.38 10.26 -0.80
C LEU A 87 4.06 10.99 -1.08
N LYS A 88 3.13 10.97 -0.12
CA LYS A 88 1.82 11.61 -0.25
C LYS A 88 1.93 13.13 -0.37
N ASN A 89 2.84 13.75 0.38
CA ASN A 89 3.05 15.20 0.34
C ASN A 89 3.57 15.70 -1.01
N GLU A 90 4.25 14.85 -1.78
CA GLU A 90 4.75 15.20 -3.10
C GLU A 90 3.66 15.10 -4.20
N GLY A 91 2.53 14.43 -3.92
CA GLY A 91 1.28 14.56 -4.67
C GLY A 91 1.16 13.86 -6.03
N GLU A 92 2.22 13.24 -6.57
CA GLU A 92 2.20 12.68 -7.92
C GLU A 92 1.91 11.17 -8.01
N SER A 93 1.91 10.46 -6.87
CA SER A 93 1.82 9.01 -6.85
C SER A 93 0.55 8.51 -6.17
N ARG A 94 -0.01 7.42 -6.71
CA ARG A 94 -0.95 6.56 -5.97
C ARG A 94 -0.15 5.58 -5.14
N ILE A 95 -0.46 5.48 -3.86
CA ILE A 95 0.36 4.74 -2.90
C ILE A 95 -0.47 3.63 -2.29
N LEU A 96 0.07 2.43 -2.30
CA LEU A 96 -0.45 1.25 -1.63
C LEU A 96 0.51 0.87 -0.50
N MET A 97 -0.04 0.45 0.63
CA MET A 97 0.71 -0.11 1.75
C MET A 97 0.27 -1.56 1.98
N ASN A 98 1.19 -2.38 2.49
CA ASN A 98 0.93 -3.74 2.93
C ASN A 98 0.29 -4.57 1.81
N THR A 99 1.00 -4.71 0.68
CA THR A 99 0.55 -5.50 -0.46
C THR A 99 0.99 -6.96 -0.29
N TYR A 100 0.03 -7.88 -0.16
CA TYR A 100 0.27 -9.30 0.05
C TYR A 100 0.30 -10.04 -1.28
N ILE A 101 1.43 -10.69 -1.59
CA ILE A 101 1.66 -11.42 -2.83
C ILE A 101 2.49 -12.68 -2.59
N LYS A 102 2.39 -13.69 -3.47
CA LYS A 102 3.26 -14.87 -3.39
C LYS A 102 4.54 -14.66 -4.20
N ALA A 103 5.68 -14.68 -3.54
CA ALA A 103 7.00 -14.68 -4.17
C ALA A 103 7.54 -16.12 -4.15
N ASP A 104 7.77 -16.71 -5.33
CA ASP A 104 8.19 -18.12 -5.47
C ASP A 104 7.27 -19.11 -4.71
N GLY A 105 5.96 -18.84 -4.73
CA GLY A 105 4.94 -19.64 -4.04
C GLY A 105 4.83 -19.40 -2.53
N LYS A 106 5.68 -18.54 -1.96
CA LYS A 106 5.70 -18.25 -0.52
C LYS A 106 5.00 -16.93 -0.20
N PRO A 107 4.25 -16.84 0.91
CA PRO A 107 3.63 -15.60 1.36
C PRO A 107 4.66 -14.48 1.53
N SER A 108 4.35 -13.30 1.02
CA SER A 108 5.20 -12.12 1.12
C SER A 108 4.33 -10.88 1.27
N GLU A 109 4.81 -9.92 2.04
CA GLU A 109 4.24 -8.59 2.17
C GLU A 109 5.22 -7.57 1.57
N ILE A 110 4.70 -6.61 0.81
CA ILE A 110 5.44 -5.47 0.28
C ILE A 110 5.00 -4.25 1.09
N ASP A 111 5.95 -3.62 1.76
CA ASP A 111 5.67 -2.51 2.69
C ASP A 111 4.94 -1.35 2.01
N LEU A 112 5.51 -0.81 0.92
CA LEU A 112 4.87 0.25 0.14
C LEU A 112 5.15 0.14 -1.36
N ILE A 113 4.13 0.49 -2.16
CA ILE A 113 4.22 0.65 -3.61
C ILE A 113 3.69 2.02 -3.98
N ALA A 114 4.53 2.85 -4.61
CA ALA A 114 4.11 4.10 -5.23
C ALA A 114 4.02 3.92 -6.74
N ILE A 115 2.91 4.32 -7.34
CA ILE A 115 2.64 4.16 -8.77
C ILE A 115 2.35 5.54 -9.34
N ASN A 116 3.15 5.93 -10.33
CA ASN A 116 2.95 7.16 -11.09
C ASN A 116 3.38 6.92 -12.54
N ARG A 117 3.36 7.97 -13.36
CA ARG A 117 3.71 7.84 -14.78
C ARG A 117 5.15 7.43 -15.04
N SER A 118 6.07 7.60 -14.09
CA SER A 118 7.45 7.16 -14.25
C SER A 118 7.61 5.65 -14.03
N GLY A 119 6.73 5.00 -13.26
CA GLY A 119 6.75 3.56 -13.07
C GLY A 119 6.07 3.05 -11.80
N ILE A 120 6.42 1.82 -11.45
CA ILE A 120 6.08 1.14 -10.19
C ILE A 120 7.29 1.23 -9.27
N HIS A 121 7.18 1.92 -8.15
CA HIS A 121 8.27 2.13 -7.19
C HIS A 121 8.01 1.30 -5.94
N VAL A 122 8.82 0.28 -5.73
CA VAL A 122 8.66 -0.70 -4.65
C VAL A 122 9.62 -0.37 -3.51
N PHE A 123 9.07 -0.02 -2.36
CA PHE A 123 9.84 0.41 -1.19
C PHE A 123 9.88 -0.69 -0.14
N GLU A 124 11.09 -0.93 0.36
CA GLU A 124 11.34 -1.73 1.55
C GLU A 124 11.76 -0.79 2.69
N SER A 125 11.00 -0.80 3.79
CA SER A 125 11.20 0.03 4.97
C SER A 125 11.98 -0.75 6.03
N LYS A 126 13.14 -0.22 6.45
CA LYS A 126 13.89 -0.78 7.59
C LYS A 126 14.10 0.26 8.67
N ASN A 127 13.20 0.29 9.66
CA ASN A 127 13.30 1.24 10.78
C ASN A 127 14.31 0.83 11.87
N TYR A 128 15.56 0.60 11.45
CA TYR A 128 16.67 0.26 12.33
C TYR A 128 17.39 1.49 12.89
N SER A 129 18.22 1.24 13.89
CA SER A 129 19.07 2.24 14.55
C SER A 129 20.53 1.80 14.58
N GLY A 130 21.45 2.72 14.88
CA GLY A 130 22.88 2.40 14.94
C GLY A 130 23.53 2.30 13.56
N TRP A 131 24.60 1.52 13.44
CA TRP A 131 25.33 1.39 12.18
C TRP A 131 24.87 0.18 11.38
N ILE A 132 24.70 0.38 10.08
CA ILE A 132 24.30 -0.65 9.14
C ILE A 132 25.47 -0.98 8.20
N PHE A 133 25.70 -2.28 8.03
CA PHE A 133 26.73 -2.84 7.16
C PHE A 133 26.11 -3.93 6.29
N GLY A 134 26.49 -4.00 5.01
CA GLY A 134 26.03 -5.06 4.13
C GLY A 134 26.50 -4.94 2.70
N ASN A 135 26.52 -6.07 1.99
CA ASN A 135 26.71 -6.12 0.56
C ASN A 135 25.46 -6.69 -0.12
N GLU A 136 25.10 -6.21 -1.31
CA GLU A 136 23.98 -6.73 -2.08
C GLU A 136 24.08 -8.24 -2.38
N LYS A 137 25.30 -8.79 -2.41
CA LYS A 137 25.58 -10.21 -2.65
C LYS A 137 25.38 -11.07 -1.39
N ASP A 138 25.42 -10.47 -0.20
CA ASP A 138 25.29 -11.21 1.06
C ASP A 138 23.85 -11.62 1.31
N LYS A 139 23.65 -12.79 1.93
CA LYS A 139 22.31 -13.22 2.38
C LYS A 139 21.77 -12.35 3.52
N MET A 140 22.65 -11.95 4.44
CA MET A 140 22.29 -11.22 5.66
C MET A 140 23.13 -9.96 5.79
N TRP A 141 22.51 -8.87 6.22
CA TRP A 141 23.17 -7.64 6.63
C TRP A 141 23.35 -7.60 8.15
N THR A 142 24.12 -6.62 8.60
CA THR A 142 24.46 -6.45 10.01
C THR A 142 24.04 -5.08 10.51
N GLN A 143 23.39 -5.07 11.66
CA GLN A 143 23.16 -3.89 12.49
C GLN A 143 24.10 -3.94 13.70
N LEU A 144 24.79 -2.84 13.98
CA LEU A 144 25.56 -2.64 15.20
C LEU A 144 24.92 -1.54 16.05
N LEU A 145 24.49 -1.91 17.26
CA LEU A 145 23.94 -1.00 18.26
C LEU A 145 25.02 -0.59 19.28
N ARG A 146 24.68 0.37 20.14
CA ARG A 146 25.51 0.77 21.28
C ARG A 146 25.84 -0.45 22.17
N LYS A 147 27.00 -0.42 22.84
CA LYS A 147 27.55 -1.54 23.63
C LYS A 147 27.86 -2.78 22.78
N ASP A 148 28.27 -2.56 21.52
CA ASP A 148 28.70 -3.58 20.56
C ASP A 148 27.71 -4.73 20.31
N LYS A 149 26.42 -4.49 20.58
CA LYS A 149 25.38 -5.47 20.28
C LYS A 149 25.17 -5.58 18.77
N LYS A 150 25.50 -6.75 18.22
CA LYS A 150 25.42 -7.06 16.79
C LYS A 150 24.22 -7.92 16.48
N TYR A 151 23.39 -7.47 15.55
CA TYR A 151 22.23 -8.22 15.04
C TYR A 151 22.38 -8.44 13.54
N ARG A 152 21.96 -9.60 13.06
CA ARG A 152 21.90 -9.90 11.62
C ARG A 152 20.44 -9.92 11.20
N PHE A 153 20.17 -9.36 10.02
CA PHE A 153 18.84 -9.34 9.41
C PHE A 153 18.96 -9.69 7.92
N TYR A 154 17.88 -10.21 7.34
CA TYR A 154 17.88 -10.59 5.94
C TYR A 154 18.15 -9.38 5.03
N ASN A 155 18.92 -9.59 3.97
CA ASN A 155 19.31 -8.51 3.08
C ASN A 155 18.07 -7.86 2.41
N PRO A 156 17.79 -6.57 2.67
CA PRO A 156 16.59 -5.90 2.18
C PRO A 156 16.59 -5.74 0.65
N ILE A 157 17.76 -5.66 0.01
CA ILE A 157 17.85 -5.64 -1.46
C ILE A 157 17.38 -6.99 -2.04
N ARG A 158 17.73 -8.10 -1.39
CA ARG A 158 17.30 -9.43 -1.83
C ARG A 158 15.81 -9.64 -1.57
N GLN A 159 15.30 -9.11 -0.46
CA GLN A 159 13.88 -9.12 -0.14
C GLN A 159 13.08 -8.37 -1.21
N ASN A 160 13.44 -7.11 -1.47
CA ASN A 160 12.75 -6.28 -2.45
C ASN A 160 12.90 -6.79 -3.89
N ARG A 161 14.01 -7.47 -4.23
CA ARG A 161 14.13 -8.19 -5.51
C ARG A 161 13.08 -9.30 -5.66
N GLY A 162 12.77 -10.03 -4.58
CA GLY A 162 11.70 -11.01 -4.55
C GLY A 162 10.32 -10.38 -4.76
N HIS A 163 10.06 -9.24 -4.10
CA HIS A 163 8.82 -8.47 -4.29
C HIS A 163 8.64 -8.01 -5.75
N ILE A 164 9.69 -7.48 -6.36
CA ILE A 164 9.68 -7.09 -7.78
C ILE A 164 9.45 -8.30 -8.68
N GLY A 165 10.06 -9.44 -8.39
CA GLY A 165 9.80 -10.69 -9.15
C GLY A 165 8.36 -11.18 -9.03
N ALA A 166 7.73 -10.98 -7.87
CA ALA A 166 6.32 -11.32 -7.66
C ALA A 166 5.39 -10.37 -8.45
N ILE A 167 5.65 -9.06 -8.43
CA ILE A 167 4.94 -8.06 -9.26
C ILE A 167 5.13 -8.39 -10.75
N ASP A 168 6.35 -8.74 -11.15
CA ASP A 168 6.66 -9.10 -12.53
C ASP A 168 5.86 -10.32 -12.99
N SER A 169 5.79 -11.35 -12.15
CA SER A 169 5.00 -12.55 -12.39
C SER A 169 3.50 -12.24 -12.49
N LEU A 170 2.97 -11.39 -11.59
CA LEU A 170 1.57 -10.96 -11.59
C LEU A 170 1.19 -10.29 -12.93
N PHE A 171 2.07 -9.46 -13.47
CA PHE A 171 1.87 -8.76 -14.74
C PHE A 171 2.52 -9.45 -15.95
N LYS A 172 2.96 -10.70 -15.81
CA LYS A 172 3.55 -11.52 -16.88
C LYS A 172 4.71 -10.81 -17.62
N GLY A 173 5.59 -10.14 -16.90
CA GLY A 173 6.75 -9.46 -17.48
C GLY A 173 6.48 -8.05 -18.03
N ARG A 174 5.22 -7.63 -18.15
CA ARG A 174 4.83 -6.42 -18.91
C ARG A 174 5.47 -5.13 -18.41
N TYR A 175 5.74 -5.03 -17.11
CA TYR A 175 6.23 -3.81 -16.46
C TYR A 175 7.63 -3.97 -15.84
N ARG A 176 8.38 -5.02 -16.21
CA ARG A 176 9.67 -5.34 -15.60
C ARG A 176 10.66 -4.18 -15.59
N ASP A 177 10.80 -3.51 -16.72
CA ASP A 177 11.74 -2.41 -16.95
C ASP A 177 11.20 -1.05 -16.46
N ARG A 178 9.99 -1.05 -15.91
CA ARG A 178 9.30 0.13 -15.34
C ARG A 178 9.07 -0.06 -13.84
N THR A 179 9.71 -1.05 -13.23
CA THR A 179 9.61 -1.37 -11.80
C THR A 179 10.94 -1.14 -11.11
N PHE A 180 10.95 -0.26 -10.10
CA PHE A 180 12.14 0.28 -9.48
C PHE A 180 12.23 -0.07 -7.99
N SER A 181 13.42 -0.42 -7.52
CA SER A 181 13.68 -0.86 -6.15
C SER A 181 14.22 0.25 -5.26
N TYR A 182 13.58 0.49 -4.13
CA TYR A 182 14.00 1.45 -3.10
C TYR A 182 14.11 0.76 -1.74
N ILE A 183 15.24 0.92 -1.06
CA ILE A 183 15.44 0.49 0.33
C ILE A 183 15.65 1.73 1.18
N VAL A 184 14.73 1.98 2.11
CA VAL A 184 14.72 3.19 2.94
C VAL A 184 14.87 2.82 4.40
N PHE A 185 15.98 3.25 4.99
CA PHE A 185 16.23 3.07 6.41
C PHE A 185 15.73 4.22 7.26
N GLY A 186 15.39 3.93 8.52
CA GLY A 186 14.94 4.91 9.49
C GLY A 186 15.98 6.01 9.80
N LYS A 187 15.52 7.15 10.34
CA LYS A 187 16.36 8.32 10.69
C LYS A 187 17.43 8.03 11.75
N SER A 188 17.24 6.96 12.53
CA SER A 188 18.06 6.61 13.70
C SER A 188 19.28 5.75 13.37
N CYS A 189 19.53 5.47 12.08
CA CYS A 189 20.70 4.71 11.65
C CYS A 189 21.66 5.54 10.79
N GLU A 190 22.83 4.95 10.55
CA GLU A 190 23.83 5.43 9.60
C GLU A 190 24.34 4.24 8.77
N LEU A 191 24.37 4.40 7.44
CA LEU A 191 24.90 3.40 6.52
C LEU A 191 26.43 3.56 6.47
N LYS A 192 27.19 2.61 7.03
CA LYS A 192 28.66 2.72 7.15
C LYS A 192 29.42 2.08 5.99
N SER A 193 29.13 0.82 5.71
CA SER A 193 29.73 0.07 4.61
C SER A 193 28.62 -0.72 3.92
N VAL A 194 27.92 -0.03 3.02
CA VAL A 194 26.84 -0.60 2.21
C VAL A 194 27.26 -0.55 0.76
N SER A 195 27.37 -1.72 0.13
CA SER A 195 27.75 -1.86 -1.28
C SER A 195 26.61 -2.48 -2.08
N TYR A 196 26.20 -1.81 -3.16
CA TYR A 196 25.08 -2.21 -4.02
C TYR A 196 25.24 -1.63 -5.42
N ASN A 197 24.55 -2.20 -6.41
CA ASN A 197 24.45 -1.62 -7.75
C ASN A 197 23.36 -0.52 -7.80
N PRO A 198 23.73 0.76 -7.97
CA PRO A 198 22.78 1.88 -7.97
C PRO A 198 21.85 1.91 -9.19
N GLU A 199 22.14 1.16 -10.25
CA GLU A 199 21.26 1.01 -11.42
C GLU A 199 20.10 0.03 -11.12
N LYS A 200 20.27 -0.87 -10.15
CA LYS A 200 19.28 -1.91 -9.81
C LYS A 200 18.43 -1.54 -8.60
N SER A 201 19.02 -0.87 -7.62
CA SER A 201 18.35 -0.47 -6.39
C SER A 201 18.89 0.85 -5.88
N VAL A 202 18.03 1.67 -5.28
CA VAL A 202 18.43 2.85 -4.53
C VAL A 202 18.37 2.53 -3.05
N VAL A 203 19.47 2.73 -2.34
CA VAL A 203 19.54 2.53 -0.88
C VAL A 203 19.86 3.86 -0.22
N GLY A 204 19.03 4.24 0.77
CA GLY A 204 19.24 5.47 1.54
C GLY A 204 18.46 5.47 2.83
N THR A 205 18.46 6.61 3.49
CA THR A 205 17.76 6.83 4.77
C THR A 205 16.61 7.83 4.61
N LEU A 206 15.69 7.86 5.57
CA LEU A 206 14.64 8.89 5.67
C LEU A 206 15.19 10.32 5.72
N LYS A 207 16.45 10.54 6.13
CA LYS A 207 17.10 11.86 6.08
C LYS A 207 17.41 12.29 4.64
N GLU A 208 17.60 11.33 3.74
CA GLU A 208 17.95 11.53 2.34
C GLU A 208 16.74 11.39 1.42
N PHE A 209 15.52 11.28 1.97
CA PHE A 209 14.32 10.97 1.21
C PHE A 209 14.05 11.97 0.08
N ASN A 210 14.24 13.27 0.31
CA ASN A 210 14.08 14.28 -0.73
C ASN A 210 15.06 14.09 -1.91
N THR A 211 16.24 13.51 -1.67
CA THR A 211 17.18 13.14 -2.75
C THR A 211 16.71 11.89 -3.49
N ILE A 212 16.14 10.92 -2.78
CA ILE A 212 15.53 9.73 -3.40
C ILE A 212 14.34 10.16 -4.27
N TYR A 213 13.44 10.98 -3.74
CA TYR A 213 12.24 11.43 -4.46
C TYR A 213 12.59 12.27 -5.69
N ARG A 214 13.58 13.18 -5.60
CA ARG A 214 14.04 13.94 -6.77
C ARG A 214 14.53 13.04 -7.91
N LYS A 215 15.15 11.90 -7.61
CA LYS A 215 15.53 10.92 -8.64
C LYS A 215 14.30 10.29 -9.30
N ILE A 216 13.27 9.97 -8.51
CA ILE A 216 11.99 9.46 -9.02
C ILE A 216 11.35 10.50 -9.96
N ALA A 217 11.23 11.75 -9.53
CA ALA A 217 10.62 12.83 -10.31
C ALA A 217 11.36 13.15 -11.63
N GLN A 218 12.65 12.81 -11.72
CA GLN A 218 13.46 12.98 -12.94
C GLN A 218 13.36 11.80 -13.91
N LEU A 219 12.74 10.68 -13.52
CA LEU A 219 12.56 9.56 -14.43
C LEU A 219 11.60 9.93 -15.56
N PRO A 220 11.82 9.40 -16.78
CA PRO A 220 10.89 9.61 -17.89
C PRO A 220 9.51 9.06 -17.55
N LYS A 221 8.46 9.62 -18.18
CA LYS A 221 7.09 9.11 -18.06
C LYS A 221 6.94 7.83 -18.90
N LEU A 222 7.22 6.68 -18.31
CA LEU A 222 7.19 5.35 -18.94
C LEU A 222 5.81 4.70 -18.99
N LEU A 223 4.83 5.22 -18.25
CA LEU A 223 3.46 4.73 -18.16
C LEU A 223 2.45 5.78 -18.63
N SER A 224 1.40 5.30 -19.29
CA SER A 224 0.17 6.06 -19.54
C SER A 224 -0.72 6.11 -18.29
N GLU A 225 -1.63 7.07 -18.22
CA GLU A 225 -2.60 7.17 -17.11
C GLU A 225 -3.43 5.88 -16.97
N GLY A 226 -3.88 5.32 -18.10
CA GLY A 226 -4.63 4.05 -18.10
C GLY A 226 -3.81 2.86 -17.61
N GLU A 227 -2.49 2.83 -17.85
CA GLU A 227 -1.61 1.82 -17.25
C GLU A 227 -1.47 2.03 -15.74
N VAL A 228 -1.32 3.29 -15.27
CA VAL A 228 -1.29 3.62 -13.84
C VAL A 228 -2.58 3.16 -13.15
N ASP A 229 -3.74 3.46 -13.73
CA ASP A 229 -5.05 3.03 -13.22
C ASP A 229 -5.19 1.51 -13.14
N TYR A 230 -4.77 0.83 -14.21
CA TYR A 230 -4.82 -0.64 -14.28
C TYR A 230 -3.91 -1.30 -13.25
N ILE A 231 -2.66 -0.84 -13.12
CA ILE A 231 -1.69 -1.36 -12.15
C ILE A 231 -2.20 -1.12 -10.73
N TYR A 232 -2.65 0.10 -10.43
CA TYR A 232 -3.16 0.47 -9.12
C TYR A 232 -4.37 -0.40 -8.72
N SER A 233 -5.41 -0.45 -9.56
CA SER A 233 -6.62 -1.23 -9.26
C SER A 233 -6.38 -2.75 -9.15
N THR A 234 -5.31 -3.25 -9.78
CA THR A 234 -4.89 -4.65 -9.64
C THR A 234 -4.22 -4.90 -8.29
N LEU A 235 -3.25 -4.06 -7.90
CA LEU A 235 -2.51 -4.21 -6.65
C LEU A 235 -3.33 -3.81 -5.41
N GLU A 236 -4.27 -2.87 -5.55
CA GLU A 236 -5.16 -2.42 -4.47
C GLU A 236 -5.98 -3.56 -3.88
N LYS A 237 -6.45 -4.50 -4.71
CA LYS A 237 -7.18 -5.71 -4.29
C LYS A 237 -6.33 -6.64 -3.41
N LEU A 238 -5.01 -6.49 -3.48
CA LEU A 238 -4.02 -7.27 -2.73
C LEU A 238 -3.41 -6.45 -1.57
N SER A 239 -3.96 -5.27 -1.26
CA SER A 239 -3.35 -4.34 -0.30
C SER A 239 -4.29 -3.98 0.84
N GLY A 240 -3.72 -3.80 2.04
CA GLY A 240 -4.45 -3.30 3.21
C GLY A 240 -5.75 -4.07 3.52
N HIS A 241 -6.85 -3.34 3.73
CA HIS A 241 -8.14 -3.88 4.16
C HIS A 241 -8.83 -4.76 3.11
N ASN A 242 -8.41 -4.68 1.85
CA ASN A 242 -8.95 -5.53 0.78
C ASN A 242 -8.48 -6.99 0.90
N VAL A 243 -7.48 -7.25 1.74
CA VAL A 243 -6.90 -8.58 1.91
C VAL A 243 -7.58 -9.35 3.04
N PRO A 244 -8.05 -10.58 2.80
CA PRO A 244 -8.63 -11.43 3.84
C PRO A 244 -7.67 -11.66 5.00
N LYS A 245 -8.22 -11.71 6.23
CA LYS A 245 -7.44 -11.95 7.45
C LYS A 245 -6.59 -13.22 7.38
N SER A 246 -7.10 -14.28 6.76
CA SER A 246 -6.38 -15.55 6.60
C SER A 246 -5.09 -15.42 5.79
N VAL A 247 -5.03 -14.52 4.80
CA VAL A 247 -3.81 -14.27 4.01
C VAL A 247 -2.78 -13.51 4.85
N LYS A 248 -3.25 -12.54 5.66
CA LYS A 248 -2.38 -11.82 6.60
C LYS A 248 -1.81 -12.78 7.67
N GLU A 249 -2.64 -13.70 8.18
CA GLU A 249 -2.24 -14.75 9.13
C GLU A 249 -1.25 -15.75 8.48
N GLU A 250 -1.51 -16.23 7.25
CA GLU A 250 -0.58 -17.11 6.50
C GLU A 250 0.80 -16.46 6.35
N HIS A 251 0.85 -15.14 6.11
CA HIS A 251 2.11 -14.40 6.05
C HIS A 251 2.83 -14.33 7.40
N LEU A 252 2.11 -14.01 8.49
CA LEU A 252 2.68 -13.91 9.83
C LEU A 252 3.27 -15.25 10.29
N ASP A 253 2.51 -16.34 10.14
CA ASP A 253 2.94 -17.69 10.50
C ASP A 253 4.22 -18.08 9.73
N TYR A 254 4.27 -17.74 8.43
CA TYR A 254 5.46 -17.98 7.61
C TYR A 254 6.68 -17.19 8.11
N VAL A 255 6.52 -15.91 8.47
CA VAL A 255 7.61 -15.06 8.98
C VAL A 255 8.10 -15.53 10.36
N GLU A 256 7.19 -15.93 11.25
CA GLU A 256 7.54 -16.49 12.56
C GLU A 256 8.35 -17.78 12.40
N GLY A 257 7.92 -18.70 11.53
CA GLY A 257 8.66 -19.91 11.21
C GLY A 257 10.07 -19.64 10.65
N LEU A 258 10.29 -18.56 9.90
CA LEU A 258 11.64 -18.17 9.48
C LEU A 258 12.52 -17.72 10.65
N LYS A 259 11.96 -16.94 11.58
CA LYS A 259 12.69 -16.44 12.76
C LYS A 259 13.11 -17.58 13.69
N GLU A 260 12.24 -18.58 13.91
CA GLU A 260 12.52 -19.75 14.74
C GLU A 260 13.67 -20.59 14.17
N ASN A 261 13.62 -20.87 12.86
CA ASN A 261 14.69 -21.61 12.17
C ASN A 261 16.04 -20.88 12.24
N GLU A 262 16.05 -19.55 12.12
CA GLU A 262 17.28 -18.76 12.29
C GLU A 262 17.80 -18.76 13.74
N CYS A 263 16.93 -18.90 14.74
CA CYS A 263 17.32 -19.00 16.15
C CYS A 263 17.96 -20.36 16.46
N GLN A 264 17.37 -21.45 15.94
CA GLN A 264 17.88 -22.82 16.13
C GLN A 264 19.24 -23.03 15.47
N MET A 265 19.50 -22.42 14.31
CA MET A 265 20.77 -22.50 13.60
C MET A 265 21.92 -21.70 14.26
N ARG A 266 21.65 -20.98 15.36
CA ARG A 266 22.64 -20.21 16.13
C ARG A 266 23.02 -20.86 17.47
N GLN A 267 22.38 -21.98 17.83
CA GLN A 267 22.70 -22.81 19.00
C GLN A 267 23.67 -23.92 18.60
#